data_AF-A0A5C7Q7S0-F1
#
_entry.id   AF-A0A5C7Q7S0-F1
#
_cell.length_a   1.000
_cell.length_b   1.000
_cell.length_c   1.000
_cell.angle_alpha   90.00
_cell.angle_beta   90.00
_cell.angle_gamma   90.00
#
_symmetry.space_group_name_H-M   'P 1'
#
loop_
_entity.id
_entity.type
_entity.pdbx_description
1 polymer ?
#
loop_
_entity_poly.entity_id
_entity_poly.type
_entity_poly.pdbx_seq_one_letter_code
_entity_poly.pdbx_strand_id
1 'polypeptide(L)' 'MTRKWKGSAMTFEEISCKAAALQWGVSERSVQRWAKNGKIKSRNVGGAVRISWPQPAPDFSRS' A
#
# COMPACT_ATOMS: atom_id res chain seq x y z
N MET A 1 -21.60 13.43 30.49
CA MET A 1 -21.68 13.00 29.07
C MET A 1 -20.45 13.54 28.33
N THR A 2 -19.43 12.72 28.10
CA THR A 2 -18.28 13.11 27.25
C THR A 2 -18.13 12.03 26.18
N ARG A 3 -18.56 12.34 24.95
CA ARG A 3 -18.32 11.47 23.79
C ARG A 3 -16.83 11.44 23.54
N LYS A 4 -16.19 10.37 24.00
CA LYS A 4 -14.80 10.02 23.70
C LYS A 4 -14.79 9.59 22.24
N TRP A 5 -14.52 10.54 21.33
CA TRP A 5 -14.25 10.22 19.94
C TRP A 5 -13.00 9.37 19.90
N LYS A 6 -13.19 8.05 19.90
CA LYS A 6 -12.16 7.10 19.49
C LYS A 6 -12.13 7.20 17.96
N GLY A 7 -11.54 8.28 17.47
CA GLY A 7 -11.13 8.32 16.07
C GLY A 7 -10.21 7.12 15.90
N SER A 8 -10.71 6.06 15.28
CA SER A 8 -9.88 4.95 14.84
C SER A 8 -8.83 5.59 13.95
N ALA A 9 -7.64 5.82 14.50
CA ALA A 9 -6.47 6.07 13.69
C ALA A 9 -6.46 4.92 12.71
N MET A 10 -6.69 5.20 11.43
CA MET A 10 -6.44 4.23 10.37
C MET A 10 -4.97 3.87 10.53
N THR A 11 -4.70 2.78 11.23
CA THR A 11 -3.36 2.24 11.39
C THR A 11 -2.95 1.84 10.00
N PHE A 12 -2.11 2.66 9.37
CA PHE A 12 -1.52 2.31 8.10
C PHE A 12 -0.64 1.09 8.34
N GLU A 13 -1.09 -0.08 7.92
CA GLU A 13 -0.30 -1.29 7.95
C GLU A 13 0.66 -1.28 6.77
N GLU A 14 1.93 -1.60 7.03
CA GLU A 14 2.93 -1.74 5.97
C GLU A 14 2.96 -3.19 5.50
N ILE A 15 2.45 -3.45 4.30
CA ILE A 15 2.46 -4.80 3.70
C ILE A 15 3.60 -4.95 2.69
N SER A 16 4.01 -6.19 2.42
CA SER A 16 5.02 -6.46 1.38
C SER A 16 4.44 -6.32 -0.03
N CYS A 17 5.30 -6.14 -1.04
CA CYS A 17 4.88 -6.15 -2.44
C CYS A 17 4.12 -7.43 -2.81
N LYS A 18 4.51 -8.57 -2.26
CA LYS A 18 3.83 -9.86 -2.47
C LYS A 18 2.40 -9.88 -1.90
N ALA A 19 2.20 -9.34 -0.71
CA ALA A 19 0.86 -9.24 -0.12
C ALA A 19 -0.04 -8.27 -0.90
N ALA A 20 0.51 -7.12 -1.30
CA ALA A 20 -0.21 -6.16 -2.14
C ALA A 20 -0.59 -6.74 -3.51
N ALA A 21 0.32 -7.52 -4.11
CA ALA A 21 0.10 -8.22 -5.36
C ALA A 21 -1.07 -9.21 -5.28
N LEU A 22 -1.17 -9.99 -4.19
CA LEU A 22 -2.28 -10.92 -3.96
C LEU A 22 -3.61 -10.19 -3.78
N GLN A 23 -3.62 -9.07 -3.06
CA GLN A 23 -4.85 -8.28 -2.84
C GLN A 23 -5.36 -7.62 -4.11
N TRP A 24 -4.45 -7.15 -4.97
CA TRP A 24 -4.81 -6.51 -6.24
C TRP A 24 -4.94 -7.49 -7.41
N GLY A 25 -4.58 -8.77 -7.23
CA GLY A 25 -4.61 -9.77 -8.29
C GLY A 25 -3.58 -9.53 -9.40
N VAL A 26 -2.42 -8.96 -9.07
CA VAL A 26 -1.39 -8.57 -10.04
C VAL A 26 -0.04 -9.21 -9.73
N SER A 27 0.94 -9.07 -10.63
CA SER A 27 2.29 -9.57 -10.40
C SER A 27 3.05 -8.70 -9.38
N GLU A 28 3.90 -9.33 -8.56
CA GLU A 28 4.79 -8.60 -7.64
C GLU A 28 5.69 -7.61 -8.38
N ARG A 29 6.12 -7.96 -9.60
CA ARG A 29 6.95 -7.10 -10.45
C ARG A 29 6.21 -5.82 -10.87
N SER A 30 4.90 -5.91 -11.11
CA SER A 30 4.05 -4.74 -11.37
C SER A 30 4.00 -3.83 -10.14
N VAL A 31 3.80 -4.41 -8.95
CA VAL A 31 3.80 -3.65 -7.69
C VAL A 31 5.13 -2.96 -7.42
N GLN A 32 6.25 -3.66 -7.63
CA GLN A 32 7.59 -3.07 -7.50
C GLN A 32 7.81 -1.91 -8.50
N ARG A 33 7.37 -2.07 -9.76
CA ARG A 33 7.43 -0.99 -10.76
C ARG A 33 6.59 0.21 -10.34
N TRP A 34 5.39 -0.01 -9.81
CA TRP A 34 4.53 1.08 -9.33
C TRP A 34 5.10 1.80 -8.13
N ALA A 35 5.67 1.07 -7.17
CA ALA A 35 6.37 1.64 -6.04
C ALA A 35 7.56 2.50 -6.52
N LYS A 36 8.36 1.98 -7.46
CA LYS A 36 9.48 2.72 -8.05
C LYS A 36 9.04 3.96 -8.83
N ASN A 37 7.92 3.88 -9.54
CA ASN A 37 7.35 4.97 -10.33
C ASN A 37 6.49 5.94 -9.50
N GLY A 38 6.39 5.75 -8.18
CA GLY A 38 5.61 6.61 -7.28
C GLY A 38 4.10 6.53 -7.50
N LYS A 39 3.59 5.47 -8.14
CA LYS A 39 2.15 5.27 -8.41
C LYS A 39 1.36 4.80 -7.19
N ILE A 40 2.06 4.23 -6.21
CA ILE A 40 1.48 3.75 -4.94
C ILE A 40 2.32 4.27 -3.78
N LYS A 41 1.67 4.54 -2.63
CA LYS A 41 2.40 4.93 -1.42
C LYS A 41 3.21 3.73 -0.93
N SER A 42 4.51 3.90 -0.92
CA SER A 42 5.46 2.90 -0.48
C SER A 42 6.60 3.55 0.29
N ARG A 43 7.25 2.77 1.15
CA ARG A 43 8.40 3.15 1.95
C ARG A 43 9.50 2.14 1.75
N ASN A 44 10.74 2.60 1.60
CA ASN A 44 11.89 1.71 1.63
C ASN A 44 12.38 1.60 3.09
N VAL A 45 12.37 0.38 3.62
CA VAL A 45 12.82 0.07 4.99
C VAL A 45 13.92 -0.97 4.88
N GLY A 46 15.18 -0.56 5.08
CA GLY A 46 16.33 -1.47 5.07
C GLY A 46 16.55 -2.19 3.73
N GLY A 47 16.18 -1.58 2.59
CA GLY A 47 16.29 -2.18 1.26
C GLY A 47 15.04 -2.94 0.80
N ALA A 48 14.05 -3.12 1.67
CA ALA A 48 12.77 -3.72 1.33
C ALA A 48 11.70 -2.66 1.07
N VAL A 49 10.96 -2.79 -0.04
CA VAL A 49 9.81 -1.94 -0.35
C VAL A 49 8.59 -2.43 0.44
N ARG A 50 8.06 -1.55 1.30
CA ARG A 50 6.84 -1.71 2.09
C ARG A 50 5.74 -0.85 1.49
N ILE A 51 4.58 -1.42 1.22
CA ILE A 51 3.41 -0.72 0.69
C ILE A 51 2.54 -0.26 1.86
N SER A 52 2.19 1.02 1.90
CA SER A 52 1.26 1.53 2.91
C SER A 52 -0.16 1.09 2.58
N TRP A 53 -0.81 0.41 3.52
CA TRP A 53 -2.15 -0.17 3.38
C TRP A 53 -3.08 0.36 4.49
N PRO A 54 -4.40 0.49 4.27
CA PRO A 54 -5.12 0.33 3.01
C PRO A 54 -4.96 1.53 2.08
N GLN A 55 -4.87 1.28 0.78
CA GLN A 55 -4.96 2.31 -0.25
C GLN A 55 -5.67 1.74 -1.48
N PRO A 56 -6.37 2.58 -2.27
CA PRO A 56 -7.02 2.11 -3.50
C PRO A 56 -5.98 1.53 -4.46
N ALA A 57 -6.40 0.51 -5.21
CA ALA A 57 -5.59 -0.03 -6.29
C ALA A 57 -5.22 1.11 -7.27
N PRO A 58 -3.96 1.20 -7.71
CA PRO A 58 -3.59 2.17 -8.74
C PRO A 58 -4.37 1.85 -10.02
N ASP A 59 -4.68 2.89 -10.79
CA ASP A 59 -5.36 2.73 -12.07
C ASP A 59 -4.53 1.82 -13.01
N PHE A 60 -5.03 0.62 -13.25
CA PHE A 60 -4.35 -0.42 -14.02
C PHE A 60 -4.36 -0.14 -15.54
N SER A 61 -5.13 0.84 -16.01
CA SER A 61 -5.41 1.06 -17.44
C SER A 61 -4.36 1.89 -18.19
N ARG A 62 -3.36 2.43 -17.49
CA ARG A 62 -2.20 3.13 -18.09
C ARG A 62 -0.89 2.47 -17.64
N SER A 63 -0.49 1.39 -18.31
CA SER A 63 0.88 0.84 -18.27
C SER A 63 1.60 1.13 -19.57
#